data_AF-A0A7S1DVR1-F1
#
_entry.id   AF-A0A7S1DVR1-F1
#
_cell.length_a   1.000
_cell.length_b   1.000
_cell.length_c   1.000
_cell.angle_alpha   90.00
_cell.angle_beta   90.00
_cell.angle_gamma   90.00
#
_symmetry.space_group_name_H-M   'P 1'
#
loop_
_entity.id
_entity.type
_entity.pdbx_description
1 polymer ?
#
loop_
_entity_poly.entity_id
_entity_poly.type
_entity_poly.pdbx_seq_one_letter_code
_entity_poly.pdbx_strand_id
1 'polypeptide(L)'
;EDEILFPPRSYLEVVGGSSRIEAGPDGRLVRILGLKVNANVTSSTIEGILSRRRDLLLSAGENIMHEIRSTLNNLVESDRVKAILEKRPLDKIMGMSGMVRDSILKEAGAILARLRSRTNDWFNGEFQYANAVRELTKLETMAISKFKCWMHGTGGLATYSISEVPMETVYRRVESQMTRQLND
;
A
#
# COMPACT_ATOMS: atom_id res chain seq x y z
N GLU A 1 -41.38 -3.71 -21.01
CA GLU A 1 -41.53 -4.54 -19.81
C GLU A 1 -40.61 -3.94 -18.77
N ASP A 2 -41.17 -3.41 -17.67
CA ASP A 2 -40.37 -2.85 -16.59
C ASP A 2 -39.80 -4.00 -15.76
N GLU A 3 -38.48 -4.15 -15.80
CA GLU A 3 -37.77 -5.22 -15.09
C GLU A 3 -37.74 -4.88 -13.60
N ILE A 4 -38.64 -5.50 -12.84
CA ILE A 4 -38.71 -5.32 -11.38
C ILE A 4 -37.60 -6.17 -10.74
N LEU A 5 -36.55 -5.51 -10.28
CA LEU A 5 -35.43 -6.15 -9.60
C LEU A 5 -35.86 -6.57 -8.19
N PHE A 6 -36.11 -7.86 -7.99
CA PHE A 6 -36.43 -8.39 -6.67
C PHE A 6 -35.14 -8.52 -5.83
N PRO A 7 -35.13 -8.06 -4.56
CA PRO A 7 -34.02 -8.29 -3.67
C PRO A 7 -33.83 -9.81 -3.44
N PRO A 8 -32.60 -10.29 -3.18
CA PRO A 8 -32.37 -11.70 -2.91
C PRO A 8 -33.18 -12.15 -1.70
N ARG A 9 -33.72 -13.38 -1.74
CA ARG A 9 -34.61 -13.93 -0.71
C ARG A 9 -34.01 -13.89 0.71
N SER A 10 -32.69 -13.89 0.83
CA SER A 10 -31.95 -13.77 2.10
C SER A 10 -32.13 -12.43 2.81
N TYR A 11 -32.59 -11.39 2.11
CA TYR A 11 -32.84 -10.04 2.65
C TYR A 11 -34.31 -9.83 3.04
N LEU A 12 -35.17 -10.84 2.85
CA LEU A 12 -36.59 -10.76 3.12
C LEU A 12 -36.91 -11.44 4.44
N GLU A 13 -37.47 -10.67 5.37
CA GLU A 13 -38.00 -11.16 6.64
C GLU A 13 -39.53 -11.19 6.58
N VAL A 14 -40.14 -12.30 7.01
CA VAL A 14 -41.60 -12.37 7.09
C VAL A 14 -42.08 -11.51 8.26
N VAL A 15 -43.01 -10.58 7.99
CA VAL A 15 -43.58 -9.69 9.00
C VAL A 15 -44.98 -10.14 9.34
N GLY A 16 -45.23 -10.30 10.64
CA GLY A 16 -46.51 -10.74 11.17
C GLY A 16 -46.65 -12.26 11.14
N GLY A 17 -47.33 -12.81 12.16
CA GLY A 17 -47.47 -14.26 12.34
C GLY A 17 -48.52 -14.93 11.45
N SER A 18 -49.31 -14.18 10.69
CA SER A 18 -50.48 -14.69 9.98
C SER A 18 -50.43 -14.32 8.50
N SER A 19 -50.12 -15.29 7.65
CA SER A 19 -50.39 -15.20 6.21
C SER A 19 -51.89 -15.10 5.97
N ARG A 20 -52.34 -14.21 5.09
CA ARG A 20 -53.75 -14.15 4.67
C ARG A 20 -53.94 -14.91 3.36
N ILE A 21 -55.11 -15.51 3.18
CA ILE A 21 -55.48 -16.19 1.94
C ILE A 21 -56.62 -15.39 1.31
N GLU A 22 -56.43 -14.98 0.07
CA GLU A 22 -57.43 -14.23 -0.70
C GLU A 22 -57.77 -15.03 -1.96
N ALA A 23 -59.03 -14.98 -2.40
CA ALA A 23 -59.43 -15.57 -3.67
C ALA A 23 -59.05 -14.60 -4.80
N GLY A 24 -58.22 -15.06 -5.72
CA GLY A 24 -57.84 -14.33 -6.91
C GLY A 24 -59.00 -14.15 -7.89
N PRO A 25 -58.86 -13.28 -8.91
CA PRO A 25 -59.90 -12.99 -9.90
C PRO A 25 -60.38 -14.21 -10.70
N ASP A 26 -59.56 -15.27 -10.74
CA ASP A 26 -59.78 -16.55 -11.39
C ASP A 26 -60.34 -17.64 -10.43
N GLY A 27 -60.68 -17.27 -9.19
CA GLY A 27 -61.18 -18.17 -8.16
C GLY A 27 -60.10 -19.02 -7.48
N ARG A 28 -58.82 -18.84 -7.83
CA ARG A 28 -57.71 -19.56 -7.18
C ARG A 28 -57.33 -18.90 -5.87
N LEU A 29 -57.05 -19.70 -4.85
CA LEU A 29 -56.61 -19.18 -3.55
C LEU A 29 -55.14 -18.73 -3.63
N VAL A 30 -54.91 -17.45 -3.35
CA VAL A 30 -53.57 -16.83 -3.29
C VAL A 30 -53.20 -16.57 -1.84
N ARG A 31 -52.04 -17.07 -1.43
CA ARG A 31 -51.50 -16.80 -0.09
C ARG A 31 -50.65 -15.54 -0.13
N ILE A 32 -51.04 -14.53 0.64
CA ILE A 32 -50.33 -13.26 0.75
C ILE A 32 -49.53 -13.25 2.06
N LEU A 33 -48.23 -12.98 1.91
CA LEU A 33 -47.26 -12.87 2.99
C LEU A 33 -46.73 -11.44 3.02
N GLY A 34 -46.81 -10.79 4.19
CA GLY A 34 -46.11 -9.53 4.41
C GLY A 34 -44.62 -9.79 4.56
N LEU A 35 -43.80 -9.13 3.74
CA LEU A 35 -42.33 -9.23 3.83
C LEU A 35 -41.77 -7.84 4.16
N LYS A 36 -40.80 -7.77 5.08
CA LYS A 36 -39.91 -6.62 5.26
C LYS A 36 -38.63 -6.92 4.52
N VAL A 37 -38.10 -5.94 3.82
CA VAL A 37 -36.71 -6.00 3.38
C VAL A 37 -35.85 -5.60 4.58
N ASN A 38 -35.10 -6.53 5.14
CA ASN A 38 -34.00 -6.20 6.05
C ASN A 38 -32.75 -5.94 5.22
N ALA A 39 -32.64 -4.71 4.73
CA ALA A 39 -31.36 -4.20 4.27
C ALA A 39 -30.54 -3.86 5.51
N ASN A 40 -29.92 -4.87 6.14
CA ASN A 40 -28.94 -4.61 7.18
C ASN A 40 -27.73 -3.98 6.48
N VAL A 41 -27.71 -2.64 6.40
CA VAL A 41 -26.68 -1.82 5.75
C VAL A 41 -25.43 -1.80 6.63
N THR A 42 -24.91 -2.97 7.00
CA THR A 42 -23.54 -3.10 7.52
C THR A 42 -22.55 -3.21 6.36
N SER A 43 -23.03 -3.44 5.14
CA SER A 43 -22.26 -3.21 3.92
C SER A 43 -21.94 -1.72 3.81
N SER A 44 -20.64 -1.42 3.75
CA SER A 44 -20.17 -0.05 3.56
C SER A 44 -20.75 0.51 2.27
N THR A 45 -21.17 1.77 2.30
CA THR A 45 -21.55 2.48 1.07
C THR A 45 -20.41 2.41 0.05
N ILE A 46 -20.71 2.54 -1.24
CA ILE A 46 -19.67 2.58 -2.27
C ILE A 46 -18.61 3.62 -1.89
N GLU A 47 -19.02 4.81 -1.48
CA GLU A 47 -18.15 5.87 -0.94
C GLU A 47 -17.32 5.40 0.27
N GLY A 48 -17.91 4.62 1.18
CA GLY A 48 -17.20 4.02 2.31
C GLY A 48 -16.16 2.98 1.90
N ILE A 49 -16.42 2.19 0.86
CA ILE A 49 -15.44 1.24 0.29
C ILE A 49 -14.30 1.99 -0.41
N LEU A 50 -14.63 3.04 -1.16
CA LEU A 50 -13.66 3.85 -1.91
C LEU A 50 -12.77 4.67 -0.97
N SER A 51 -13.35 5.28 0.08
CA SER A 51 -12.57 5.98 1.12
C SER A 51 -11.64 5.02 1.86
N ARG A 52 -12.10 3.80 2.18
CA ARG A 52 -11.25 2.78 2.84
C ARG A 52 -10.01 2.41 2.04
N ARG A 53 -10.08 2.36 0.70
CA ARG A 53 -8.90 2.04 -0.13
C ARG A 53 -7.77 3.06 0.11
N ARG A 54 -8.11 4.35 0.09
CA ARG A 54 -7.16 5.42 0.40
C ARG A 54 -6.62 5.28 1.82
N ASP A 55 -7.50 5.13 2.81
CA ASP A 55 -7.11 5.10 4.21
C ASP A 55 -6.21 3.90 4.53
N LEU A 56 -6.52 2.72 3.98
CA LEU A 56 -5.70 1.51 4.12
C LEU A 56 -4.31 1.69 3.52
N LEU A 57 -4.24 2.22 2.30
CA LEU A 57 -2.96 2.40 1.61
C LEU A 57 -2.08 3.45 2.28
N LEU A 58 -2.66 4.56 2.71
CA LEU A 58 -1.94 5.59 3.45
C LEU A 58 -1.46 5.08 4.80
N SER A 59 -2.32 4.37 5.55
CA SER A 59 -1.95 3.73 6.83
C SER A 59 -0.79 2.74 6.66
N ALA A 60 -0.85 1.87 5.64
CA ALA A 60 0.25 0.98 5.29
C ALA A 60 1.53 1.75 4.95
N GLY A 61 1.40 2.83 4.18
CA GLY A 61 2.52 3.72 3.85
C GLY A 61 3.18 4.34 5.07
N GLU A 62 2.41 4.86 6.02
CA GLU A 62 2.95 5.42 7.28
C GLU A 62 3.73 4.37 8.08
N ASN A 63 3.17 3.16 8.21
CA ASN A 63 3.84 2.07 8.91
C ASN A 63 5.17 1.71 8.25
N ILE A 64 5.21 1.62 6.91
CA ILE A 64 6.45 1.37 6.16
C ILE A 64 7.45 2.51 6.39
N MET A 65 7.01 3.77 6.41
CA MET A 65 7.90 4.90 6.70
C MET A 65 8.47 4.86 8.12
N HIS A 66 7.68 4.46 9.11
CA HIS A 66 8.15 4.26 10.47
C HIS A 66 9.21 3.14 10.53
N GLU A 67 8.97 2.03 9.83
CA GLU A 67 9.90 0.90 9.75
C GLU A 67 11.22 1.30 9.09
N ILE A 68 11.15 1.98 7.94
CA ILE A 68 12.33 2.50 7.22
C ILE A 68 13.14 3.43 8.13
N ARG A 69 12.48 4.35 8.84
CA ARG A 69 13.16 5.27 9.75
C ARG A 69 13.85 4.54 10.90
N SER A 70 13.15 3.61 11.54
CA SER A 70 13.69 2.79 12.62
C SER A 70 14.90 2.00 12.15
N THR A 71 14.74 1.24 11.07
CA THR A 71 15.79 0.40 10.49
C THR A 71 17.02 1.21 10.08
N LEU A 72 16.85 2.36 9.42
CA LEU A 72 18.00 3.18 9.02
C LEU A 72 18.72 3.81 10.21
N ASN A 73 18.00 4.27 11.24
CA ASN A 73 18.63 4.78 12.45
C ASN A 73 19.47 3.70 13.14
N ASN A 74 18.90 2.50 13.30
CA ASN A 74 19.61 1.35 13.85
C ASN A 74 20.84 0.97 13.02
N LEU A 75 20.75 1.04 11.68
CA LEU A 75 21.88 0.77 10.80
C LEU A 75 22.99 1.81 10.94
N VAL A 76 22.65 3.10 10.96
CA VAL A 76 23.62 4.20 11.12
C VAL A 76 24.38 4.09 12.45
N GLU A 77 23.70 3.67 13.51
CA GLU A 77 24.29 3.51 14.85
C GLU A 77 25.02 2.16 15.05
N SER A 78 24.88 1.23 14.10
CA SER A 78 25.47 -0.10 14.19
C SER A 78 27.00 -0.07 14.20
N ASP A 79 27.62 -0.99 14.96
CA ASP A 79 29.08 -1.11 15.01
C ASP A 79 29.68 -1.45 13.65
N ARG A 80 28.90 -2.11 12.77
CA ARG A 80 29.30 -2.36 11.38
C ARG A 80 29.51 -1.07 10.61
N VAL A 81 28.60 -0.10 10.73
CA VAL A 81 28.75 1.21 10.06
C VAL A 81 29.90 1.99 10.69
N LYS A 82 30.06 1.97 12.01
CA LYS A 82 31.22 2.59 12.68
C LYS A 82 32.55 2.04 12.15
N ALA A 83 32.67 0.72 12.04
CA ALA A 83 33.87 0.06 11.49
C ALA A 83 34.12 0.40 10.00
N ILE A 84 33.06 0.58 9.19
CA ILE A 84 33.21 1.06 7.81
C ILE A 84 33.74 2.50 7.78
N LEU A 85 33.21 3.38 8.63
CA LEU A 85 33.59 4.79 8.71
C LEU A 85 35.03 4.98 9.22
N GLU A 86 35.54 4.08 10.06
CA GLU A 86 36.95 4.06 10.44
C GLU A 86 37.87 3.77 9.25
N LYS A 87 37.44 2.91 8.34
CA LYS A 87 38.17 2.59 7.10
C LYS A 87 37.94 3.61 5.98
N ARG A 88 36.95 4.49 6.13
CA ARG A 88 36.57 5.53 5.16
C ARG A 88 36.51 6.90 5.85
N PRO A 89 37.68 7.50 6.18
CA PRO A 89 37.74 8.73 6.97
C PRO A 89 37.04 9.91 6.29
N LEU A 90 37.05 9.97 4.95
CA LEU A 90 36.30 10.99 4.20
C LEU A 90 34.79 10.84 4.40
N ASP A 91 34.24 9.62 4.30
CA ASP A 91 32.82 9.35 4.56
C ASP A 91 32.43 9.74 5.99
N LYS A 92 33.33 9.52 6.96
CA LYS A 92 33.13 9.91 8.37
C LYS A 92 33.09 11.43 8.54
N ILE A 93 34.06 12.14 7.96
CA ILE A 93 34.14 13.62 8.04
C ILE A 93 32.92 14.26 7.38
N MET A 94 32.47 13.71 6.25
CA MET A 94 31.31 14.22 5.53
C MET A 94 29.96 13.78 6.12
N GLY A 95 29.94 12.83 7.07
CA GLY A 95 28.69 12.31 7.63
C GLY A 95 27.87 11.51 6.62
N MET A 96 28.52 10.77 5.70
CA MET A 96 27.87 10.11 4.57
C MET A 96 26.77 9.14 4.96
N SER A 97 26.91 8.41 6.08
CA SER A 97 25.85 7.51 6.58
C SER A 97 24.55 8.26 6.89
N GLY A 98 24.66 9.45 7.50
CA GLY A 98 23.55 10.35 7.75
C GLY A 98 22.97 10.93 6.46
N MET A 99 23.82 11.38 5.53
CA MET A 99 23.37 11.90 4.24
C MET A 99 22.60 10.87 3.41
N VAL A 100 23.06 9.62 3.37
CA VAL A 100 22.37 8.53 2.65
C VAL A 100 21.04 8.21 3.32
N ARG A 101 21.00 8.11 4.66
CA ARG A 101 19.74 7.97 5.41
C ARG A 101 18.76 9.09 5.07
N ASP A 102 19.21 10.35 5.17
CA ASP A 102 18.33 11.51 5.01
C ASP A 102 17.82 11.62 3.57
N SER A 103 18.64 11.26 2.58
CA SER A 103 18.22 11.12 1.19
C SER A 103 17.11 10.07 1.02
N ILE A 104 17.27 8.89 1.63
CA ILE A 104 16.26 7.83 1.61
C ILE A 104 14.95 8.31 2.24
N LEU A 105 15.02 8.91 3.44
CA LEU A 105 13.84 9.40 4.15
C LEU A 105 13.13 10.51 3.39
N LYS A 106 13.88 11.40 2.71
CA LYS A 106 13.32 12.44 1.85
C LYS A 106 12.57 11.84 0.65
N GLU A 107 13.17 10.87 -0.04
CA GLU A 107 12.56 10.24 -1.21
C GLU A 107 11.31 9.42 -0.83
N ALA A 108 11.40 8.63 0.24
CA ALA A 108 10.28 7.83 0.73
C ALA A 108 9.14 8.72 1.28
N GLY A 109 9.48 9.80 1.99
CA GLY A 109 8.51 10.80 2.42
C GLY A 109 7.85 11.54 1.26
N ALA A 110 8.57 11.81 0.17
CA ALA A 110 8.00 12.42 -1.04
C ALA A 110 6.99 11.49 -1.73
N ILE A 111 7.23 10.18 -1.75
CA ILE A 111 6.27 9.19 -2.27
C ILE A 111 4.98 9.22 -1.45
N LEU A 112 5.07 9.17 -0.12
CA LEU A 112 3.88 9.28 0.73
C LEU A 112 3.16 10.62 0.58
N ALA A 113 3.89 11.73 0.55
CA ALA A 113 3.29 13.05 0.36
C ALA A 113 2.52 13.12 -0.96
N ARG A 114 3.08 12.55 -2.04
CA ARG A 114 2.43 12.44 -3.35
C ARG A 114 1.18 11.56 -3.33
N LEU A 115 1.14 10.51 -2.51
CA LEU A 115 -0.06 9.68 -2.34
C LEU A 115 -1.12 10.40 -1.50
N ARG A 116 -0.72 11.05 -0.40
CA ARG A 116 -1.62 11.82 0.48
C ARG A 116 -2.33 12.95 -0.27
N SER A 117 -1.66 13.57 -1.25
CA SER A 117 -2.22 14.66 -2.07
C SER A 117 -3.22 14.19 -3.13
N ARG A 118 -3.46 12.88 -3.27
CA ARG A 118 -4.43 12.33 -4.23
C ARG A 118 -5.84 12.34 -3.65
N THR A 119 -6.83 12.54 -4.54
CA THR A 119 -8.25 12.45 -4.22
C THR A 119 -8.70 10.99 -4.14
N ASN A 120 -9.87 10.75 -3.55
CA ASN A 120 -10.46 9.40 -3.49
C ASN A 120 -10.64 8.81 -4.91
N ASP A 121 -11.06 9.60 -5.89
CA ASP A 121 -11.24 9.17 -7.28
C ASP A 121 -9.96 8.59 -7.90
N TRP A 122 -8.79 9.12 -7.53
CA TRP A 122 -7.52 8.61 -8.02
C TRP A 122 -7.24 7.19 -7.51
N PHE A 123 -7.59 6.90 -6.25
CA PHE A 123 -7.44 5.55 -5.66
C PHE A 123 -8.50 4.56 -6.16
N ASN A 124 -9.57 5.05 -6.77
CA ASN A 124 -10.62 4.20 -7.34
C ASN A 124 -10.23 3.66 -8.72
N GLY A 125 -9.23 4.27 -9.37
CA GLY A 125 -8.61 3.72 -10.57
C GLY A 125 -7.76 2.49 -10.24
N GLU A 126 -8.17 1.33 -10.74
CA GLU A 126 -7.55 0.04 -10.39
C GLU A 126 -6.06 0.00 -10.77
N PHE A 127 -5.69 0.56 -11.94
CA PHE A 127 -4.30 0.64 -12.37
C PHE A 127 -3.46 1.56 -11.47
N GLN A 128 -3.99 2.72 -11.09
CA GLN A 128 -3.33 3.68 -10.21
C GLN A 128 -3.10 3.08 -8.82
N TYR A 129 -4.14 2.47 -8.26
CA TYR A 129 -4.09 1.82 -6.95
C TYR A 129 -3.09 0.65 -6.95
N ALA A 130 -3.16 -0.24 -7.93
CA ALA A 130 -2.22 -1.37 -8.03
C ALA A 130 -0.77 -0.91 -8.17
N ASN A 131 -0.52 0.17 -8.92
CA ASN A 131 0.83 0.75 -9.02
C ASN A 131 1.29 1.36 -7.70
N ALA A 132 0.42 2.08 -6.99
CA ALA A 132 0.75 2.66 -5.69
C ALA A 132 1.04 1.59 -4.63
N VAL A 133 0.24 0.51 -4.60
CA VAL A 133 0.51 -0.66 -3.76
C VAL A 133 1.87 -1.25 -4.10
N ARG A 134 2.16 -1.51 -5.38
CA ARG A 134 3.45 -2.09 -5.81
C ARG A 134 4.63 -1.21 -5.42
N GLU A 135 4.52 0.11 -5.58
CA GLU A 135 5.55 1.06 -5.19
C GLU A 135 5.79 1.04 -3.68
N LEU A 136 4.71 1.04 -2.87
CA LEU A 136 4.81 0.97 -1.42
C LEU A 136 5.39 -0.36 -0.93
N THR A 137 4.98 -1.50 -1.49
CA THR A 137 5.50 -2.82 -1.10
C THR A 137 7.00 -2.95 -1.39
N LYS A 138 7.54 -2.21 -2.37
CA LYS A 138 8.98 -2.20 -2.67
C LYS A 138 9.76 -1.16 -1.88
N LEU A 139 9.09 -0.20 -1.24
CA LEU A 139 9.72 0.99 -0.68
C LEU A 139 10.79 0.67 0.37
N GLU A 140 10.50 -0.26 1.26
CA GLU A 140 11.43 -0.72 2.29
C GLU A 140 12.67 -1.40 1.67
N THR A 141 12.44 -2.33 0.75
CA THR A 141 13.52 -3.04 0.05
C THR A 141 14.42 -2.08 -0.73
N MET A 142 13.83 -1.08 -1.38
CA MET A 142 14.56 -0.03 -2.10
C MET A 142 15.40 0.82 -1.15
N ALA A 143 14.83 1.26 -0.03
CA ALA A 143 15.51 2.02 1.02
C ALA A 143 16.71 1.25 1.58
N ILE A 144 16.50 0.01 2.00
CA ILE A 144 17.56 -0.85 2.56
C ILE A 144 18.63 -1.14 1.49
N SER A 145 18.23 -1.39 0.24
CA SER A 145 19.16 -1.65 -0.86
C SER A 145 20.07 -0.46 -1.14
N LYS A 146 19.53 0.77 -1.12
CA LYS A 146 20.34 1.99 -1.28
C LYS A 146 21.35 2.15 -0.15
N PHE A 147 20.94 1.92 1.10
CA PHE A 147 21.86 2.00 2.23
C PHE A 147 22.95 0.91 2.20
N LYS A 148 22.58 -0.34 1.90
CA LYS A 148 23.53 -1.45 1.73
C LYS A 148 24.50 -1.21 0.58
N CYS A 149 24.02 -0.61 -0.50
CA CYS A 149 24.85 -0.24 -1.64
C CYS A 149 25.97 0.74 -1.24
N TRP A 150 25.66 1.73 -0.40
CA TRP A 150 26.68 2.61 0.19
C TRP A 150 27.68 1.82 1.06
N MET A 151 27.19 0.94 1.93
CA MET A 151 28.03 0.14 2.82
C MET A 151 29.02 -0.74 2.04
N HIS A 152 28.54 -1.43 1.01
CA HIS A 152 29.30 -2.46 0.30
C HIS A 152 29.98 -1.98 -0.98
N GLY A 153 29.65 -0.78 -1.47
CA GLY A 153 30.11 -0.33 -2.79
C GLY A 153 29.56 -1.20 -3.92
N THR A 154 28.39 -1.81 -3.73
CA THR A 154 27.73 -2.62 -4.76
C THR A 154 27.10 -1.72 -5.83
N GLY A 155 26.68 -2.26 -6.98
CA GLY A 155 26.00 -1.46 -8.00
C GLY A 155 26.89 -0.59 -8.89
N GLY A 156 28.22 -0.65 -8.74
CA GLY A 156 29.17 0.13 -9.55
C GLY A 156 29.06 1.64 -9.36
N LEU A 157 28.48 2.07 -8.24
CA LEU A 157 28.31 3.47 -7.87
C LEU A 157 29.45 3.91 -6.96
N ALA A 158 29.98 5.10 -7.19
CA ALA A 158 30.88 5.73 -6.26
C ALA A 158 30.15 6.04 -4.95
N THR A 159 30.77 5.74 -3.81
CA THR A 159 30.15 5.90 -2.48
C THR A 159 29.71 7.33 -2.19
N TYR A 160 30.38 8.33 -2.77
CA TYR A 160 30.11 9.75 -2.56
C TYR A 160 28.88 10.27 -3.34
N SER A 161 28.44 9.62 -4.42
CA SER A 161 27.29 10.08 -5.23
C SER A 161 25.99 9.36 -4.90
N ILE A 162 26.04 8.31 -4.07
CA ILE A 162 24.87 7.45 -3.83
C ILE A 162 23.71 8.18 -3.14
N SER A 163 23.98 9.23 -2.36
CA SER A 163 22.95 10.08 -1.75
C SER A 163 22.12 10.83 -2.81
N GLU A 164 22.65 11.07 -4.00
CA GLU A 164 21.96 11.78 -5.09
C GLU A 164 21.20 10.83 -6.03
N VAL A 165 21.55 9.55 -6.03
CA VAL A 165 20.91 8.56 -6.91
C VAL A 165 19.56 8.12 -6.34
N PRO A 166 18.46 8.13 -7.12
CA PRO A 166 17.15 7.65 -6.64
C PRO A 166 17.17 6.18 -6.17
N MET A 167 16.40 5.86 -5.14
CA MET A 167 16.31 4.50 -4.58
C MET A 167 15.96 3.44 -5.62
N GLU A 168 14.96 3.71 -6.47
CA GLU A 168 14.54 2.81 -7.56
C GLU A 168 15.70 2.52 -8.53
N THR A 169 16.53 3.53 -8.81
CA THR A 169 17.68 3.38 -9.72
C THR A 169 18.74 2.48 -9.12
N VAL A 170 19.04 2.67 -7.83
CA VAL A 170 19.99 1.81 -7.10
C VAL A 170 19.45 0.38 -7.04
N TYR A 171 18.17 0.22 -6.68
CA TYR A 171 17.51 -1.07 -6.58
C TYR A 171 17.60 -1.87 -7.89
N ARG A 172 17.24 -1.27 -9.04
CA ARG A 172 17.33 -1.93 -10.35
C ARG A 172 18.76 -2.34 -10.73
N ARG A 173 19.76 -1.51 -10.39
CA ARG A 173 21.17 -1.84 -10.65
C ARG A 173 21.64 -3.02 -9.82
N VAL A 174 21.26 -3.07 -8.54
CA VAL A 174 21.58 -4.19 -7.65
C VAL A 174 20.91 -5.47 -8.14
N GLU A 175 19.62 -5.43 -8.50
CA GLU A 175 18.93 -6.59 -9.09
C GLU A 175 19.64 -7.08 -10.37
N SER A 176 19.94 -6.16 -11.29
CA SER A 176 20.60 -6.50 -12.56
C SER A 176 21.98 -7.14 -12.37
N GLN A 177 22.73 -6.73 -11.35
CA GLN A 177 24.02 -7.33 -11.03
C GLN A 177 23.87 -8.74 -10.45
N MET A 178 22.90 -8.94 -9.55
CA MET A 178 22.61 -10.26 -8.99
C MET A 178 22.17 -11.25 -10.08
N THR A 179 21.32 -10.82 -11.01
CA THR A 179 20.89 -11.67 -12.13
C THR A 179 22.06 -12.08 -13.03
N ARG A 180 23.03 -11.18 -13.26
CA ARG A 180 24.24 -11.53 -14.04
C ARG A 180 25.10 -12.57 -13.30
N GLN A 181 25.31 -12.39 -12.00
CA GLN A 181 26.10 -13.33 -11.19
C GLN A 181 25.47 -14.73 -11.03
N LEU A 182 24.16 -14.86 -11.21
CA LEU A 182 23.47 -16.15 -11.17
C LEU A 182 23.48 -16.88 -12.52
N ASN A 183 23.76 -16.17 -13.61
CA ASN A 183 23.77 -16.70 -14.97
C ASN A 183 25.20 -17.00 -15.49
N ASP A 184 26.23 -16.63 -14.72
CA ASP A 184 27.65 -16.93 -14.95
C ASP A 184 28.10 -18.10 -14.04
#